data_AF-A0A5S3X3N3-F1
#
_entry.id   AF-A0A5S3X3N3-F1
#
_cell.length_a   1.000
_cell.length_b   1.000
_cell.length_c   1.000
_cell.angle_alpha   90.00
_cell.angle_beta   90.00
_cell.angle_gamma   90.00
#
_symmetry.space_group_name_H-M   'P 1'
#
loop_
_entity.id
_entity.type
_entity.pdbx_description
1 polymer ?
#
loop_
_entity_poly.entity_id
_entity_poly.type
_entity_poly.pdbx_seq_one_letter_code
_entity_poly.pdbx_strand_id
1 'polypeptide(L)'
;MYNYLLPALLLYSGVCLATHQVREVFVVEGQAHGIDLFPLESLYNYDDIQSRLVGRGWCTANWRGYKGTWELKEGKLWLTSLVQDSCSQTPPLIDPVPFFAQSAYPVKASWFSEKIEVRLGDIVPTYCKTKDGEPLQTGYTYDAMVYAFSGGELVGRSRKTMNQDWQEKQSHCAENAPWDLLNWIGISL
;
A
#
# COMPACT_ATOMS: atom_id res chain seq x y z
N MET A 1 -35.30 -17.77 35.63
CA MET A 1 -34.85 -16.36 35.67
C MET A 1 -33.45 -16.25 35.07
N TYR A 2 -33.29 -16.33 33.74
CA TYR A 2 -32.02 -16.02 33.06
C TYR A 2 -32.35 -15.62 31.61
N ASN A 3 -32.98 -14.46 31.42
CA ASN A 3 -33.31 -13.93 30.09
C ASN A 3 -32.75 -12.51 29.84
N TYR A 4 -31.85 -12.04 30.71
CA TYR A 4 -31.28 -10.70 30.65
C TYR A 4 -29.82 -10.65 30.15
N LEU A 5 -29.23 -11.80 29.77
CA LEU A 5 -27.84 -11.84 29.26
C LEU A 5 -27.72 -11.31 27.83
N LEU A 6 -28.76 -11.48 27.01
CA LEU A 6 -28.77 -11.02 25.61
C LEU A 6 -28.77 -9.48 25.43
N PRO A 7 -29.62 -8.70 26.14
CA PRO A 7 -29.58 -7.24 26.02
C PRO A 7 -28.30 -6.61 26.59
N ALA A 8 -27.64 -7.26 27.55
CA ALA A 8 -26.37 -6.78 28.12
C ALA A 8 -25.19 -6.90 27.13
N LEU A 9 -25.18 -7.93 26.28
CA LEU A 9 -24.16 -8.14 25.25
C LEU A 9 -24.29 -7.17 24.07
N LEU A 10 -25.51 -6.78 23.71
CA LEU A 10 -25.75 -5.83 22.61
C LEU A 10 -25.39 -4.38 22.94
N LEU A 11 -25.27 -4.03 24.24
CA LEU A 11 -24.83 -2.70 24.69
C LEU A 11 -23.30 -2.51 24.65
N TYR A 12 -22.55 -3.56 24.33
CA TYR A 12 -21.07 -3.55 24.29
C TYR A 12 -20.48 -3.65 22.88
N SER A 13 -21.30 -3.55 21.83
CA SER A 13 -20.80 -3.43 20.45
C SER A 13 -20.22 -2.03 20.22
N GLY A 14 -19.00 -1.83 20.71
CA GLY A 14 -18.21 -0.65 20.40
C GLY A 14 -18.03 -0.51 18.88
N VAL A 15 -18.03 0.74 18.41
CA VAL A 15 -17.70 1.09 17.03
C VAL A 15 -16.30 0.54 16.68
N CYS A 16 -16.25 -0.45 15.78
CA CYS A 16 -14.98 -0.94 15.23
C CYS A 16 -14.54 0.04 14.13
N LEU A 17 -13.71 1.00 14.51
CA LEU A 17 -13.09 1.91 13.55
C LEU A 17 -11.82 1.23 13.00
N ALA A 18 -11.86 0.79 11.75
CA ALA A 18 -10.66 0.36 11.05
C ALA A 18 -9.75 1.58 10.84
N THR A 19 -8.59 1.60 11.51
CA THR A 19 -7.59 2.64 11.29
C THR A 19 -6.84 2.34 9.98
N HIS A 20 -6.92 3.25 9.02
CA HIS A 20 -6.13 3.15 7.80
C HIS A 20 -4.64 3.17 8.17
N GLN A 21 -3.87 2.22 7.64
CA GLN A 21 -2.46 2.14 7.96
C GLN A 21 -1.71 3.37 7.48
N VAL A 22 -0.77 3.87 8.29
CA VAL A 22 0.06 5.01 7.93
C VAL A 22 0.93 4.63 6.74
N ARG A 23 0.71 5.31 5.61
CA ARG A 23 1.52 5.14 4.40
C ARG A 23 2.91 5.75 4.59
N GLU A 24 3.89 5.12 3.97
CA GLU A 24 5.22 5.70 3.81
C GLU A 24 5.20 6.77 2.72
N VAL A 25 6.24 7.61 2.68
CA VAL A 25 6.31 8.73 1.76
C VAL A 25 7.42 8.50 0.74
N PHE A 26 7.11 8.69 -0.54
CA PHE A 26 8.08 8.74 -1.62
C PHE A 26 8.09 10.15 -2.23
N VAL A 27 9.25 10.77 -2.22
CA VAL A 27 9.51 12.10 -2.77
C VAL A 27 10.16 11.95 -4.14
N VAL A 28 9.52 12.50 -5.16
CA VAL A 28 10.03 12.52 -6.52
C VAL A 28 9.69 13.85 -7.17
N GLU A 29 10.64 14.44 -7.88
CA GLU A 29 10.48 15.78 -8.50
C GLU A 29 10.06 16.86 -7.48
N GLY A 30 10.51 16.72 -6.23
CA GLY A 30 10.18 17.63 -5.12
C GLY A 30 8.77 17.47 -4.54
N GLN A 31 7.99 16.50 -5.02
CA GLN A 31 6.62 16.23 -4.54
C GLN A 31 6.57 14.97 -3.70
N ALA A 32 5.86 15.04 -2.57
CA ALA A 32 5.67 13.93 -1.64
C ALA A 32 4.40 13.14 -1.98
N HIS A 33 4.55 11.82 -2.12
CA HIS A 33 3.46 10.90 -2.42
C HIS A 33 3.39 9.80 -1.36
N GLY A 34 2.18 9.47 -0.90
CA GLY A 34 1.97 8.30 -0.06
C GLY A 34 2.05 7.02 -0.89
N ILE A 35 2.85 6.05 -0.45
CA ILE A 35 3.04 4.76 -1.13
C ILE A 35 2.46 3.60 -0.31
N ASP A 36 1.95 2.60 -1.03
CA ASP A 36 1.40 1.36 -0.46
C ASP A 36 2.45 0.22 -0.50
N LEU A 37 3.70 0.58 -0.20
CA LEU A 37 4.86 -0.30 -0.18
C LEU A 37 5.74 0.07 1.01
N PHE A 38 6.48 -0.91 1.54
CA PHE A 38 7.36 -0.76 2.70
C PHE A 38 8.78 -1.19 2.34
N PRO A 39 9.61 -0.33 1.70
CA PRO A 39 10.93 -0.73 1.21
C PRO A 39 11.88 -1.30 2.27
N LEU A 40 11.72 -0.94 3.56
CA LEU A 40 12.49 -1.52 4.65
C LEU A 40 12.17 -3.02 4.87
N GLU A 41 10.92 -3.43 4.62
CA GLU A 41 10.48 -4.82 4.80
C GLU A 41 11.05 -5.77 3.74
N SER A 42 11.58 -5.23 2.63
CA SER A 42 12.35 -6.02 1.65
C SER A 42 13.74 -6.41 2.16
N LEU A 43 14.24 -5.73 3.20
CA LEU A 43 15.54 -6.00 3.82
C LEU A 43 15.41 -6.77 5.14
N TYR A 44 14.39 -6.43 5.94
CA TYR A 44 14.17 -7.01 7.27
C TYR A 44 12.75 -7.54 7.39
N ASN A 45 12.59 -8.69 8.05
CA ASN A 45 11.27 -9.13 8.46
C ASN A 45 10.76 -8.28 9.65
N TYR A 46 9.49 -8.48 10.00
CA TYR A 46 8.84 -7.74 11.07
C TYR A 46 9.58 -7.85 12.42
N ASP A 47 9.97 -9.06 12.85
CA ASP A 47 10.63 -9.27 14.14
C ASP A 47 12.01 -8.62 14.19
N ASP A 48 12.73 -8.67 13.07
CA ASP A 48 13.99 -7.97 12.88
C ASP A 48 13.83 -6.45 13.05
N ILE A 49 12.80 -5.86 12.44
CA ILE A 49 12.51 -4.43 12.58
C ILE A 49 12.17 -4.12 14.04
N GLN A 50 11.25 -4.87 14.65
CA GLN A 50 10.82 -4.62 16.02
C GLN A 50 11.97 -4.70 17.04
N SER A 51 12.90 -5.64 16.86
CA SER A 51 14.07 -5.78 17.77
C SER A 51 15.03 -4.59 17.72
N ARG A 52 15.01 -3.80 16.63
CA ARG A 52 15.87 -2.63 16.41
C ARG A 52 15.19 -1.31 16.76
N LEU A 53 13.87 -1.30 16.91
CA LEU A 53 13.12 -0.12 17.34
C LEU A 53 13.23 0.07 18.87
N VAL A 54 13.57 1.28 19.30
CA VAL A 54 13.65 1.62 20.73
C VAL A 54 12.27 2.01 21.23
N GLY A 55 11.55 1.04 21.81
CA GLY A 55 10.19 1.23 22.33
C GLY A 55 9.10 0.93 21.31
N ARG A 56 7.84 0.83 21.77
CA ARG A 56 6.66 0.73 20.89
C ARG A 56 5.83 1.99 21.07
N GLY A 57 5.67 2.77 20.00
CA GLY A 57 4.67 3.83 19.97
C GLY A 57 3.26 3.26 20.13
N TRP A 58 2.30 4.09 20.54
CA TRP A 58 0.90 3.66 20.78
C TRP A 58 -0.01 3.86 19.57
N CYS A 59 0.57 4.05 18.38
CA CYS A 59 -0.16 4.28 17.15
C CYS A 59 -0.80 2.99 16.61
N THR A 60 -2.09 2.78 16.88
CA THR A 60 -2.88 1.65 16.33
C THR A 60 -2.98 1.70 14.80
N ALA A 61 -2.80 2.88 14.20
CA ALA A 61 -2.73 3.09 12.75
C ALA A 61 -1.34 2.78 12.14
N ASN A 62 -0.33 2.43 12.94
CA ASN A 62 1.02 2.13 12.48
C ASN A 62 1.62 0.98 13.30
N TRP A 63 1.01 -0.21 13.22
CA TRP A 63 1.46 -1.40 13.96
C TRP A 63 2.89 -1.83 13.63
N ARG A 64 3.39 -1.48 12.42
CA ARG A 64 4.80 -1.62 12.05
C ARG A 64 5.75 -0.84 12.95
N GLY A 65 5.27 0.19 13.63
CA GLY A 65 6.05 0.99 14.58
C GLY A 65 6.96 2.04 13.96
N TYR A 66 7.06 2.10 12.63
CA TYR A 66 7.85 3.10 11.92
C TYR A 66 7.13 3.63 10.66
N LYS A 67 7.63 4.77 10.16
CA LYS A 67 7.30 5.34 8.86
C LYS A 67 8.57 5.82 8.16
N GLY A 68 8.79 5.34 6.95
CA GLY A 68 9.85 5.80 6.06
C GLY A 68 9.46 7.01 5.21
N THR A 69 10.42 7.89 4.99
CA THR A 69 10.42 8.88 3.91
C THR A 69 11.57 8.55 2.97
N TRP A 70 11.25 8.38 1.71
CA TRP A 70 12.17 7.99 0.65
C TRP A 70 12.22 9.09 -0.40
N GLU A 71 13.36 9.27 -1.06
CA GLU A 71 13.55 10.27 -2.10
C GLU A 71 14.26 9.65 -3.30
N LEU A 72 13.72 9.90 -4.50
CA LEU A 72 14.45 9.66 -5.75
C LEU A 72 15.34 10.86 -6.03
N LYS A 73 16.65 10.69 -5.86
CA LYS A 73 17.65 11.72 -6.11
C LYS A 73 18.82 11.15 -6.89
N GLU A 74 19.19 11.82 -7.99
CA GLU A 74 20.31 11.44 -8.86
C GLU A 74 20.22 9.98 -9.36
N GLY A 75 19.01 9.57 -9.73
CA GLY A 75 18.74 8.20 -10.22
C GLY A 75 18.79 7.13 -9.13
N LYS A 76 18.89 7.49 -7.85
CA LYS A 76 18.98 6.56 -6.73
C LYS A 76 17.84 6.75 -5.74
N LEU A 77 17.41 5.65 -5.13
CA LEU A 77 16.49 5.66 -4.01
C LEU A 77 17.28 5.88 -2.70
N TRP A 78 16.89 6.92 -1.98
CA TRP A 78 17.46 7.29 -0.69
C TRP A 78 16.40 7.25 0.39
N LEU A 79 16.70 6.62 1.52
CA LEU A 79 15.93 6.76 2.74
C LEU A 79 16.37 8.05 3.44
N THR A 80 15.50 9.04 3.53
CA THR A 80 15.81 10.36 4.11
C THR A 80 15.44 10.45 5.58
N SER A 81 14.49 9.63 6.04
CA SER A 81 14.16 9.50 7.46
C SER A 81 13.40 8.21 7.74
N LEU A 82 13.68 7.58 8.88
CA LEU A 82 12.72 6.70 9.57
C LEU A 82 12.28 7.41 10.84
N VAL A 83 10.97 7.44 11.08
CA VAL A 83 10.41 7.97 12.32
C VAL A 83 9.59 6.89 13.02
N GLN A 84 9.59 6.93 14.34
CA GLN A 84 8.77 6.06 15.19
C GLN A 84 7.52 6.82 15.64
N ASP A 85 6.51 6.08 16.09
CA ASP A 85 5.26 6.65 16.62
C ASP A 85 4.65 7.70 15.67
N SER A 86 4.43 7.28 14.42
CA SER A 86 4.01 8.15 13.32
C SER A 86 2.67 8.87 13.52
N CYS A 87 1.92 8.51 14.59
CA CYS A 87 0.71 9.22 15.03
C CYS A 87 1.02 10.45 15.90
N SER A 88 2.22 10.54 16.47
CA SER A 88 2.66 11.69 17.27
C SER A 88 2.73 12.95 16.41
N GLN A 89 2.46 14.10 17.02
CA GLN A 89 2.65 15.40 16.36
C GLN A 89 4.11 15.66 16.01
N THR A 90 5.02 15.11 16.82
CA THR A 90 6.47 15.20 16.64
C THR A 90 7.07 13.81 16.75
N PRO A 91 6.96 12.99 15.69
CA PRO A 91 7.42 11.61 15.72
C PRO A 91 8.95 11.59 15.81
N PRO A 92 9.54 10.88 16.81
CA PRO A 92 10.98 10.87 16.99
C PRO A 92 11.68 10.18 15.82
N LEU A 93 12.84 10.71 15.43
CA LEU A 93 13.70 10.13 14.40
C LEU A 93 14.37 8.86 14.95
N ILE A 94 14.34 7.79 14.17
CA ILE A 94 15.03 6.53 14.47
C ILE A 94 16.50 6.65 14.04
N ASP A 95 17.41 6.28 14.93
CA ASP A 95 18.84 6.16 14.63
C ASP A 95 19.06 5.15 13.50
N PRO A 96 19.71 5.52 12.38
CA PRO A 96 19.99 4.58 11.30
C PRO A 96 21.07 3.54 11.64
N VAL A 97 21.88 3.71 12.69
CA VAL A 97 23.00 2.80 13.00
C VAL A 97 22.57 1.35 13.21
N PRO A 98 21.53 1.02 14.02
CA PRO A 98 21.10 -0.36 14.24
C PRO A 98 20.55 -1.07 12.99
N PHE A 99 20.11 -0.30 11.99
CA PHE A 99 19.58 -0.83 10.73
C PHE A 99 20.65 -0.89 9.65
N PHE A 100 21.50 0.12 9.51
CA PHE A 100 22.32 0.27 8.30
C PHE A 100 23.82 0.40 8.57
N ALA A 101 24.24 0.35 9.85
CA ALA A 101 25.60 0.65 10.27
C ALA A 101 26.13 2.01 9.75
N GLN A 102 25.22 2.95 9.50
CA GLN A 102 25.51 4.32 9.05
C GLN A 102 25.06 5.30 10.13
N SER A 103 25.84 6.35 10.34
CA SER A 103 25.64 7.31 11.44
C SER A 103 24.62 8.41 11.14
N ALA A 104 24.14 8.54 9.89
CA ALA A 104 23.22 9.59 9.50
C ALA A 104 22.40 9.22 8.26
N TYR A 105 21.26 9.91 8.11
CA TYR A 105 20.52 10.00 6.85
C TYR A 105 21.16 11.04 5.91
N PRO A 106 20.97 10.93 4.58
CA PRO A 106 20.22 9.87 3.89
C PRO A 106 21.01 8.56 3.76
N VAL A 107 20.30 7.43 3.81
CA VAL A 107 20.85 6.09 3.58
C VAL A 107 20.47 5.63 2.19
N LYS A 108 21.45 5.22 1.37
CA LYS A 108 21.14 4.66 0.04
C LYS A 108 20.41 3.33 0.20
N ALA A 109 19.26 3.17 -0.46
CA ALA A 109 18.45 1.96 -0.41
C ALA A 109 18.99 0.85 -1.35
N SER A 110 20.26 0.48 -1.19
CA SER A 110 20.96 -0.43 -2.12
C SER A 110 20.41 -1.86 -2.16
N TRP A 111 19.57 -2.21 -1.20
CA TRP A 111 18.88 -3.51 -1.16
C TRP A 111 17.63 -3.54 -2.03
N PHE A 112 17.05 -2.38 -2.35
CA PHE A 112 15.72 -2.31 -2.94
C PHE A 112 15.72 -2.62 -4.44
N SER A 113 14.92 -3.60 -4.87
CA SER A 113 14.84 -4.04 -6.28
C SER A 113 13.41 -4.26 -6.77
N GLU A 114 12.49 -3.41 -6.34
CA GLU A 114 11.08 -3.49 -6.68
C GLU A 114 10.59 -2.22 -7.40
N LYS A 115 9.27 -2.06 -7.53
CA LYS A 115 8.63 -0.91 -8.15
C LYS A 115 7.96 -0.05 -7.09
N ILE A 116 8.07 1.26 -7.24
CA ILE A 116 7.26 2.23 -6.50
C ILE A 116 6.24 2.83 -7.45
N GLU A 117 4.98 2.81 -7.04
CA GLU A 117 3.86 3.31 -7.81
C GLU A 117 3.36 4.62 -7.21
N VAL A 118 3.27 5.65 -8.06
CA VAL A 118 2.72 6.96 -7.70
C VAL A 118 1.46 7.17 -8.50
N ARG A 119 0.31 7.18 -7.82
CA ARG A 119 -1.00 7.43 -8.45
C ARG A 119 -1.02 8.80 -9.13
N LEU A 120 -1.56 8.83 -10.35
CA LEU A 120 -1.80 10.01 -11.17
C LEU A 120 -3.31 10.18 -11.34
N GLY A 121 -3.83 11.33 -10.95
CA GLY A 121 -5.24 11.66 -11.14
C GLY A 121 -6.20 10.80 -10.30
N ASP A 122 -7.42 10.71 -10.79
CA ASP A 122 -8.54 10.12 -10.07
C ASP A 122 -8.62 8.60 -10.21
N ILE A 123 -9.22 7.98 -9.20
CA ILE A 123 -9.57 6.56 -9.23
C ILE A 123 -10.92 6.41 -9.94
N VAL A 124 -10.97 5.57 -10.96
CA VAL A 124 -12.19 5.26 -11.71
C VAL A 124 -12.72 3.91 -11.24
N PRO A 125 -13.89 3.84 -10.57
CA PRO A 125 -14.47 2.57 -10.16
C PRO A 125 -14.85 1.70 -11.35
N THR A 126 -14.59 0.39 -11.24
CA THR A 126 -15.04 -0.60 -12.23
C THR A 126 -16.31 -1.28 -11.74
N TYR A 127 -17.21 -1.62 -12.67
CA TYR A 127 -18.50 -2.23 -12.37
C TYR A 127 -18.79 -3.40 -13.30
N CYS A 128 -19.62 -4.34 -12.84
CA CYS A 128 -20.31 -5.32 -13.66
C CYS A 128 -21.80 -5.36 -13.30
N LYS A 129 -22.59 -6.12 -14.03
CA LYS A 129 -23.97 -6.46 -13.63
C LYS A 129 -23.98 -7.80 -12.91
N THR A 130 -24.76 -7.91 -11.83
CA THR A 130 -25.05 -9.19 -11.19
C THR A 130 -26.04 -10.00 -12.05
N LYS A 131 -26.31 -11.26 -11.66
CA LYS A 131 -27.34 -12.10 -12.29
C LYS A 131 -28.74 -11.49 -12.26
N ASP A 132 -29.02 -10.66 -11.26
CA ASP A 132 -30.29 -9.94 -11.11
C ASP A 132 -30.35 -8.62 -11.89
N GLY A 133 -29.26 -8.26 -12.60
CA GLY A 133 -29.16 -7.05 -13.41
C GLY A 133 -28.68 -5.81 -12.65
N GLU A 134 -28.39 -5.93 -11.36
CA GLU A 134 -27.95 -4.82 -10.51
C GLU A 134 -26.46 -4.47 -10.72
N PRO A 135 -26.07 -3.18 -10.68
CA PRO A 135 -24.68 -2.80 -10.79
C PRO A 135 -23.90 -3.19 -9.53
N LEU A 136 -22.78 -3.89 -9.70
CA LEU A 136 -21.85 -4.26 -8.64
C LEU A 136 -20.49 -3.66 -8.92
N GLN A 137 -19.94 -2.88 -7.98
CA GLN A 137 -18.57 -2.39 -8.10
C GLN A 137 -17.59 -3.56 -7.92
N THR A 138 -16.75 -3.78 -8.93
CA THR A 138 -15.81 -4.91 -9.01
C THR A 138 -14.38 -4.51 -8.73
N GLY A 139 -14.09 -3.22 -8.61
CA GLY A 139 -12.75 -2.74 -8.37
C GLY A 139 -12.58 -1.28 -8.73
N TYR A 140 -11.38 -0.94 -9.18
CA TYR A 140 -11.06 0.37 -9.71
C TYR A 140 -9.84 0.33 -10.63
N THR A 141 -9.75 1.36 -11.48
CA THR A 141 -8.60 1.65 -12.32
C THR A 141 -8.05 3.04 -12.02
N TYR A 142 -6.76 3.23 -12.22
CA TYR A 142 -6.12 4.55 -12.11
C TYR A 142 -4.83 4.56 -12.90
N ASP A 143 -4.41 5.73 -13.38
CA ASP A 143 -3.07 5.88 -13.95
C ASP A 143 -2.04 6.02 -12.82
N ALA A 144 -0.86 5.47 -13.02
CA ALA A 144 0.26 5.58 -12.11
C ALA A 144 1.56 5.83 -12.88
N MET A 145 2.45 6.62 -12.28
CA MET A 145 3.86 6.62 -12.64
C MET A 145 4.55 5.51 -11.85
N VAL A 146 5.16 4.58 -12.57
CA VAL A 146 5.85 3.43 -12.00
C VAL A 146 7.35 3.63 -12.14
N TYR A 147 8.04 3.59 -11.00
CA TYR A 147 9.49 3.72 -10.88
C TYR A 147 10.07 2.34 -10.56
N ALA A 148 10.82 1.76 -11.48
CA ALA A 148 11.44 0.46 -11.30
C ALA A 148 12.88 0.61 -10.81
N PHE A 149 13.23 -0.12 -9.75
CA PHE A 149 14.54 -0.08 -9.13
C PHE A 149 15.26 -1.43 -9.21
N SER A 150 16.59 -1.38 -9.24
CA SER A 150 17.47 -2.53 -9.05
C SER A 150 18.67 -2.10 -8.21
N GLY A 151 18.88 -2.73 -7.05
CA GLY A 151 19.95 -2.33 -6.13
C GLY A 151 19.89 -0.87 -5.70
N GLY A 152 18.68 -0.31 -5.58
CA GLY A 152 18.43 1.10 -5.27
C GLY A 152 18.67 2.07 -6.44
N GLU A 153 19.09 1.61 -7.61
CA GLU A 153 19.24 2.43 -8.82
C GLU A 153 17.94 2.40 -9.63
N LEU A 154 17.51 3.56 -10.13
CA LEU A 154 16.37 3.68 -11.03
C LEU A 154 16.75 3.10 -12.39
N VAL A 155 16.10 2.00 -12.77
CA VAL A 155 16.33 1.32 -14.06
C VAL A 155 15.23 1.61 -15.07
N GLY A 156 14.11 2.19 -14.65
CA GLY A 156 13.04 2.55 -15.57
C GLY A 156 11.96 3.41 -14.94
N ARG A 157 11.31 4.21 -15.79
CA ARG A 157 10.12 4.98 -15.45
C ARG A 157 9.07 4.78 -16.54
N SER A 158 7.84 4.44 -16.16
CA SER A 158 6.75 4.24 -17.12
C SER A 158 5.42 4.68 -16.53
N ARG A 159 4.56 5.30 -17.35
CA ARG A 159 3.15 5.47 -17.01
C ARG A 159 2.41 4.15 -17.29
N LYS A 160 1.54 3.74 -16.37
CA LYS A 160 0.68 2.56 -16.52
C LYS A 160 -0.71 2.83 -16.00
N THR A 161 -1.71 2.21 -16.61
CA THR A 161 -3.04 2.08 -16.02
C THR A 161 -3.02 0.85 -15.13
N MET A 162 -3.27 1.05 -13.84
CA MET A 162 -3.35 0.03 -12.81
C MET A 162 -4.79 -0.43 -12.66
N ASN A 163 -5.01 -1.75 -12.59
CA ASN A 163 -6.31 -2.35 -12.34
C ASN A 163 -6.27 -3.06 -10.99
N GLN A 164 -7.19 -2.69 -10.10
CA GLN A 164 -7.34 -3.32 -8.80
C GLN A 164 -8.71 -3.97 -8.70
N ASP A 165 -8.72 -5.25 -9.05
CA ASP A 165 -9.90 -6.06 -9.18
C ASP A 165 -10.16 -6.89 -7.92
N TRP A 166 -11.39 -6.82 -7.42
CA TRP A 166 -11.84 -7.61 -6.28
C TRP A 166 -12.41 -8.93 -6.77
N GLN A 167 -11.55 -9.95 -6.84
CA GLN A 167 -11.88 -11.30 -7.33
C GLN A 167 -13.15 -11.88 -6.70
N GLU A 168 -13.33 -11.70 -5.38
CA GLU A 168 -14.54 -12.10 -4.67
C GLU A 168 -15.80 -11.49 -5.31
N LYS A 169 -15.79 -10.19 -5.58
CA LYS A 169 -16.94 -9.50 -6.20
C LYS A 169 -17.10 -9.85 -7.67
N GLN A 170 -16.01 -10.11 -8.39
CA GLN A 170 -16.07 -10.56 -9.78
C GLN A 170 -16.81 -11.89 -9.93
N SER A 171 -16.73 -12.79 -8.94
CA SER A 171 -17.47 -14.06 -8.95
C SER A 171 -19.01 -13.90 -8.94
N HIS A 172 -19.51 -12.72 -8.56
CA HIS A 172 -20.93 -12.39 -8.54
C HIS A 172 -21.43 -11.68 -9.80
N CYS A 173 -20.52 -11.36 -10.73
CA CYS A 173 -20.91 -10.84 -12.02
C CYS A 173 -21.69 -11.90 -12.79
N ALA A 174 -22.70 -11.48 -13.55
CA ALA A 174 -23.26 -12.32 -14.58
C ALA A 174 -22.12 -12.69 -15.55
N GLU A 175 -21.86 -13.98 -15.73
CA GLU A 175 -21.02 -14.44 -16.82
C GLU A 175 -21.65 -13.92 -18.12
N ASN A 176 -20.89 -13.16 -18.91
CA ASN A 176 -21.35 -12.84 -20.26
C ASN A 176 -21.59 -14.18 -20.96
N ALA A 177 -22.82 -14.43 -21.38
CA ALA A 177 -23.20 -15.66 -22.05
C ALA A 177 -22.26 -15.93 -23.25
N PRO A 178 -22.01 -17.20 -23.63
CA PRO A 178 -20.89 -17.63 -24.50
C PRO A 178 -20.90 -17.17 -25.97
N TRP A 179 -21.63 -16.12 -26.33
CA TRP A 179 -21.75 -15.68 -27.72
C TRP A 179 -20.64 -14.71 -28.16
N ASP A 180 -19.80 -14.22 -27.25
CA ASP A 180 -18.65 -13.34 -27.56
C ASP A 180 -17.33 -14.08 -27.86
N LEU A 181 -17.33 -15.42 -27.92
CA LEU A 181 -16.15 -16.22 -28.30
C LEU A 181 -15.79 -16.10 -29.80
N LEU A 182 -16.67 -15.55 -30.63
CA LEU A 182 -16.42 -15.42 -32.08
C LEU A 182 -15.51 -14.25 -32.47
N ASN A 183 -15.23 -13.31 -31.57
CA ASN A 183 -14.29 -12.21 -31.84
C ASN A 183 -12.84 -12.50 -31.40
N TRP A 184 -12.56 -13.68 -30.83
CA TRP A 184 -11.21 -14.04 -30.37
C TRP A 184 -10.48 -15.03 -31.27
N ILE A 185 -11.18 -15.68 -32.21
CA ILE A 185 -10.56 -16.46 -33.28
C ILE A 185 -10.84 -15.70 -34.57
N GLY A 186 -9.87 -14.93 -35.07
CA GLY A 186 -9.99 -14.18 -36.30
C GLY A 186 -10.22 -15.08 -37.52
N ILE A 187 -11.47 -15.52 -37.72
CA ILE A 187 -11.94 -16.23 -38.90
C ILE A 187 -13.00 -15.36 -39.55
N SER A 188 -12.58 -14.65 -40.59
CA SER A 188 -13.47 -14.03 -41.56
C SER A 188 -14.19 -15.14 -42.34
N LEU A 189 -15.53 -15.03 -42.46
CA LEU A 189 -16.27 -15.70 -43.54
C LEU A 189 -16.05 -14.95 -44.86
#